data_AF-A0A535MEJ0-F1
#
_entry.id   AF-A0A535MEJ0-F1
#
_cell.length_a   1.000
_cell.length_b   1.000
_cell.length_c   1.000
_cell.angle_alpha   90.00
_cell.angle_beta   90.00
_cell.angle_gamma   90.00
#
_symmetry.space_group_name_H-M   'P 1'
#
loop_
_entity.id
_entity.type
_entity.pdbx_description
1 polymer ?
#
loop_
_entity_poly.entity_id
_entity_poly.type
_entity_poly.pdbx_seq_one_letter_code
_entity_poly.pdbx_strand_id
1 'polypeptide(L)'
;MRGLRIRADGDEVLVESSREVVVIGRGPEARVRCQDSRVSRRHLLLRPENGGWLVEDPGSANGTFRDGDRIESFTLLEPTSLRLGDPATGVVVELVPDRGDETVVLDPDSTRLYESPPPLPPPAPVPSRAGVVRIGRSASNDIVLEDLQVSRQHAELVRDGDGAWELVDLGSHNGSFVNGSRITRARLAEDDLVSFAGRRMRFTGGALAVHVDAEATSLEALSLIVRSDAGAVLLDEVTFSLGRCSFLAVVGTSGAGKSTLLNALAGFRPAQEGSVLFGGRDLYASYE
;
A
#
# COMPACT_ATOMS: atom_id res chain seq x y z
N MET A 1 -9.06 -19.58 9.87
CA MET A 1 -9.42 -19.90 8.47
C MET A 1 -10.72 -19.18 8.17
N ARG A 2 -10.73 -18.21 7.25
CA ARG A 2 -11.90 -17.36 6.93
C ARG A 2 -12.85 -18.05 5.93
N GLY A 3 -12.34 -18.97 5.11
CA GLY A 3 -13.16 -19.71 4.16
C GLY A 3 -12.39 -20.79 3.40
N LEU A 4 -12.96 -21.22 2.28
CA LEU A 4 -12.38 -22.18 1.34
C LEU A 4 -12.71 -21.72 -0.08
N ARG A 5 -11.68 -21.56 -0.90
CA ARG A 5 -11.82 -21.33 -2.34
C ARG A 5 -11.76 -22.68 -3.04
N ILE A 6 -12.77 -22.97 -3.85
CA ILE A 6 -12.93 -24.23 -4.58
C ILE A 6 -12.93 -23.91 -6.07
N ARG A 7 -12.10 -24.60 -6.85
CA ARG A 7 -12.11 -24.50 -8.33
C ARG A 7 -12.32 -25.87 -8.94
N ALA A 8 -13.26 -25.98 -9.88
CA ALA A 8 -13.50 -27.20 -10.65
C ALA A 8 -14.19 -26.85 -11.97
N ASP A 9 -13.82 -27.51 -13.07
CA ASP A 9 -14.45 -27.33 -14.40
C ASP A 9 -14.57 -25.85 -14.87
N GLY A 10 -13.64 -24.98 -14.43
CA GLY A 10 -13.65 -23.55 -14.75
C GLY A 10 -14.56 -22.69 -13.85
N ASP A 11 -15.36 -23.31 -12.98
CA ASP A 11 -16.11 -22.61 -11.93
C ASP A 11 -15.22 -22.38 -10.70
N GLU A 12 -15.29 -21.17 -10.14
CA GLU A 12 -14.67 -20.82 -8.86
C GLU A 12 -15.76 -20.42 -7.87
N VAL A 13 -15.76 -21.04 -6.69
CA VAL A 13 -16.68 -20.72 -5.60
C VAL A 13 -15.88 -20.42 -4.34
N LEU A 14 -16.18 -19.27 -3.73
CA LEU A 14 -15.72 -18.94 -2.38
C LEU A 14 -16.79 -19.38 -1.37
N VAL A 15 -16.35 -20.17 -0.39
CA VAL A 15 -17.18 -20.61 0.73
C VAL A 15 -16.63 -19.95 1.98
N GLU A 16 -17.37 -19.02 2.56
CA GLU A 16 -17.06 -18.49 3.87
C GLU A 16 -17.17 -19.61 4.92
N SER A 17 -16.43 -19.53 6.03
CA SER A 17 -16.53 -20.48 7.14
C SER A 17 -17.90 -20.41 7.84
N SER A 18 -18.95 -20.87 7.16
CA SER A 18 -20.26 -21.18 7.74
C SER A 18 -20.21 -22.62 8.24
N ARG A 19 -21.06 -22.98 9.22
CA ARG A 19 -21.21 -24.37 9.71
C ARG A 19 -21.81 -25.33 8.66
N GLU A 20 -21.84 -24.92 7.40
CA GLU A 20 -22.53 -25.61 6.31
C GLU A 20 -21.61 -26.61 5.63
N VAL A 21 -22.15 -27.80 5.31
CA VAL A 21 -21.44 -28.81 4.53
C VAL A 21 -21.53 -28.43 3.05
N VAL A 22 -20.38 -28.30 2.40
CA VAL A 22 -20.33 -28.02 0.96
C VAL A 22 -20.31 -29.34 0.20
N VAL A 23 -21.12 -29.42 -0.85
CA VAL A 23 -21.19 -30.59 -1.73
C VAL A 23 -20.60 -30.24 -3.09
N ILE A 24 -19.69 -31.08 -3.57
CA ILE A 24 -19.18 -31.05 -4.95
C ILE A 24 -19.67 -32.32 -5.67
N GLY A 25 -20.17 -32.15 -6.89
CA GLY A 25 -20.64 -33.27 -7.69
C GLY A 25 -21.53 -32.83 -8.86
N ARG A 26 -22.12 -33.79 -9.56
CA ARG A 26 -23.00 -33.51 -10.72
C ARG A 26 -24.47 -33.24 -10.36
N GLY A 27 -24.81 -33.30 -9.07
CA GLY A 27 -26.19 -33.23 -8.58
C GLY A 27 -26.73 -31.80 -8.45
N PRO A 28 -28.07 -31.63 -8.40
CA PRO A 28 -28.70 -30.33 -8.13
C PRO A 28 -28.30 -29.72 -6.77
N GLU A 29 -27.95 -30.56 -5.80
CA GLU A 29 -27.49 -30.22 -4.45
C GLU A 29 -26.03 -29.77 -4.37
N ALA A 30 -25.25 -29.98 -5.43
CA ALA A 30 -23.85 -29.59 -5.45
C ALA A 30 -23.72 -28.06 -5.59
N ARG A 31 -22.96 -27.46 -4.68
CA ARG A 31 -22.60 -26.05 -4.71
C ARG A 31 -21.59 -25.76 -5.83
N VAL A 32 -20.72 -26.73 -6.12
CA VAL A 32 -19.80 -26.73 -7.26
C VAL A 32 -20.20 -27.90 -8.16
N ARG A 33 -20.70 -27.59 -9.35
CA ARG A 33 -21.28 -28.58 -10.27
C ARG A 33 -20.23 -29.05 -11.26
N CYS A 34 -19.90 -30.34 -11.20
CA CYS A 34 -19.06 -30.97 -12.22
C CYS A 34 -19.95 -31.73 -13.21
N GLN A 35 -19.86 -31.44 -14.51
CA GLN A 35 -20.75 -32.04 -15.51
C GLN A 35 -20.30 -33.42 -16.00
N ASP A 36 -19.08 -33.84 -15.64
CA ASP A 36 -18.54 -35.13 -16.06
C ASP A 36 -19.37 -36.30 -15.51
N SER A 37 -19.75 -37.21 -16.41
CA SER A 37 -20.53 -38.41 -16.10
C SER A 37 -19.87 -39.35 -15.07
N ARG A 38 -18.54 -39.29 -14.93
CA ARG A 38 -17.76 -40.07 -13.96
C ARG A 38 -17.86 -39.50 -12.55
N VAL A 39 -18.31 -38.25 -12.40
CA VAL A 39 -18.54 -37.61 -11.11
C VAL A 39 -19.91 -38.03 -10.58
N SER A 40 -19.99 -38.28 -9.27
CA SER A 40 -21.23 -38.70 -8.61
C SER A 40 -22.06 -37.46 -8.27
N ARG A 41 -23.37 -37.62 -8.06
CA ARG A 41 -24.25 -36.48 -7.74
C ARG A 41 -23.77 -35.71 -6.51
N ARG A 42 -23.40 -36.47 -5.47
CA ARG A 42 -22.66 -36.04 -4.28
C ARG A 42 -21.34 -36.80 -4.28
N HIS A 43 -20.29 -36.23 -4.84
CA HIS A 43 -19.01 -36.92 -4.99
C HIS A 43 -18.02 -36.56 -3.88
N LEU A 44 -17.99 -35.30 -3.46
CA LEU A 44 -17.14 -34.83 -2.38
C LEU A 44 -17.94 -33.98 -1.41
N LEU A 45 -17.71 -34.17 -0.12
CA LEU A 45 -18.24 -33.37 0.97
C LEU A 45 -17.10 -32.63 1.64
N LEU A 46 -17.30 -31.34 1.89
CA LEU A 46 -16.36 -30.51 2.63
C LEU A 46 -17.08 -30.04 3.89
N ARG A 47 -16.59 -30.48 5.04
CA ARG A 47 -17.14 -30.15 6.35
C ARG A 47 -16.19 -29.20 7.07
N PRO A 48 -16.67 -28.10 7.64
CA PRO A 48 -15.83 -27.27 8.49
C PRO A 48 -15.44 -28.06 9.75
N GLU A 49 -14.15 -28.07 10.10
CA GLU A 49 -13.59 -28.69 11.30
C GLU A 49 -12.74 -27.65 12.06
N ASN A 50 -12.47 -27.87 13.34
CA ASN A 50 -11.67 -26.94 14.15
C ASN A 50 -10.29 -26.71 13.51
N GLY A 51 -10.09 -25.54 12.90
CA GLY A 51 -8.83 -25.15 12.27
C GLY A 51 -8.64 -25.57 10.81
N GLY A 52 -9.64 -26.16 10.15
CA GLY A 52 -9.52 -26.65 8.78
C GLY A 52 -10.83 -27.08 8.13
N TRP A 53 -10.72 -27.83 7.03
CA TRP A 53 -11.86 -28.49 6.38
C TRP A 53 -11.62 -29.99 6.32
N LEU A 54 -12.56 -30.79 6.79
CA LEU A 54 -12.56 -32.22 6.52
C LEU A 54 -13.11 -32.45 5.11
N VAL A 55 -12.30 -33.08 4.27
CA VAL A 55 -12.68 -33.53 2.94
C VAL A 55 -13.06 -34.99 3.03
N GLU A 56 -14.23 -35.36 2.50
CA GLU A 56 -14.79 -36.70 2.59
C GLU A 56 -15.41 -37.12 1.25
N ASP A 57 -15.02 -38.28 0.74
CA ASP A 57 -15.73 -38.98 -0.35
C ASP A 57 -16.74 -39.95 0.28
N PRO A 58 -18.07 -39.69 0.19
CA PRO A 58 -19.10 -40.48 0.87
C PRO A 58 -19.41 -41.82 0.17
N GLY A 59 -18.52 -42.33 -0.67
CA GLY A 59 -18.72 -43.56 -1.45
C GLY A 59 -19.10 -43.29 -2.90
N SER A 60 -18.40 -42.37 -3.55
CA SER A 60 -18.55 -42.09 -4.97
C SER A 60 -18.27 -43.32 -5.83
N ALA A 61 -18.99 -43.43 -6.95
CA ALA A 61 -18.94 -44.62 -7.81
C ALA A 61 -17.53 -44.91 -8.36
N ASN A 62 -16.79 -43.85 -8.69
CA ASN A 62 -15.48 -43.96 -9.37
C ASN A 62 -14.32 -43.47 -8.49
N GLY A 63 -14.58 -43.00 -7.27
CA GLY A 63 -13.57 -42.61 -6.30
C GLY A 63 -13.00 -41.19 -6.49
N THR A 64 -12.43 -40.69 -5.40
CA THR A 64 -11.63 -39.46 -5.33
C THR A 64 -10.16 -39.81 -5.15
N PHE A 65 -9.28 -39.09 -5.85
CA PHE A 65 -7.84 -39.37 -5.87
C PHE A 65 -7.01 -38.13 -5.53
N ARG A 66 -5.91 -38.33 -4.81
CA ARG A 66 -4.88 -37.34 -4.50
C ARG A 66 -3.54 -37.93 -4.90
N ASP A 67 -2.78 -37.23 -5.74
CA ASP A 67 -1.47 -37.69 -6.24
C ASP A 67 -1.48 -39.10 -6.87
N GLY A 68 -2.64 -39.51 -7.41
CA GLY A 68 -2.86 -40.82 -8.01
C GLY A 68 -3.43 -41.88 -7.05
N ASP A 69 -3.34 -41.65 -5.73
CA ASP A 69 -3.84 -42.56 -4.71
C ASP A 69 -5.30 -42.27 -4.37
N ARG A 70 -6.10 -43.32 -4.16
CA ARG A 70 -7.50 -43.19 -3.77
C ARG A 70 -7.59 -42.76 -2.31
N ILE A 71 -8.42 -41.76 -2.03
CA ILE A 71 -8.68 -41.24 -0.69
C ILE A 71 -10.14 -41.42 -0.29
N GLU A 72 -10.37 -41.60 1.00
CA GLU A 72 -11.72 -41.63 1.59
C GLU A 72 -12.00 -40.34 2.37
N SER A 73 -11.06 -39.91 3.20
CA SER A 73 -11.13 -38.61 3.88
C SER A 73 -9.76 -38.10 4.28
N PHE A 74 -9.64 -36.79 4.45
CA PHE A 74 -8.48 -36.14 5.06
C PHE A 74 -8.81 -34.72 5.53
N THR A 75 -8.06 -34.21 6.50
CA THR A 75 -8.14 -32.80 6.91
C THR A 75 -7.31 -31.94 5.96
N LEU A 76 -7.97 -31.02 5.28
CA LEU A 76 -7.36 -30.02 4.41
C LEU A 76 -6.79 -28.87 5.24
N LEU A 77 -5.47 -28.80 5.28
CA LEU A 77 -4.73 -27.71 5.91
C LEU A 77 -4.08 -26.79 4.88
N GLU A 78 -3.60 -27.35 3.77
CA GLU A 78 -2.85 -26.65 2.72
C GLU A 78 -3.57 -26.75 1.36
N PRO A 79 -3.25 -25.87 0.39
CA PRO A 79 -3.77 -25.98 -0.97
C PRO A 79 -3.55 -27.39 -1.52
N THR A 80 -4.62 -28.04 -1.96
CA THR A 80 -4.59 -29.44 -2.41
C THR A 80 -5.38 -29.60 -3.70
N SER A 81 -4.81 -30.34 -4.65
CA SER A 81 -5.48 -30.74 -5.89
C SER A 81 -5.98 -32.18 -5.77
N LEU A 82 -7.23 -32.40 -6.14
CA LEU A 82 -7.88 -33.72 -6.16
C LEU A 82 -8.38 -34.02 -7.56
N ARG A 83 -8.49 -35.31 -7.88
CA ARG A 83 -9.14 -35.80 -9.10
C ARG A 83 -10.37 -36.62 -8.77
N LEU A 84 -11.48 -36.28 -9.38
CA LEU A 84 -12.75 -36.98 -9.20
C LEU A 84 -13.00 -37.95 -10.36
N GLY A 85 -13.30 -39.20 -10.01
CA GLY A 85 -13.78 -40.24 -10.92
C GLY A 85 -12.75 -40.93 -11.80
N ASP A 86 -11.51 -40.43 -11.88
CA ASP A 86 -10.39 -41.17 -12.48
C ASP A 86 -9.04 -40.55 -12.03
N PRO A 87 -8.02 -41.34 -11.67
CA PRO A 87 -6.76 -40.82 -11.14
C PRO A 87 -5.90 -40.08 -12.16
N ALA A 88 -6.08 -40.31 -13.47
CA ALA A 88 -5.26 -39.69 -14.52
C ALA A 88 -6.02 -38.61 -15.30
N THR A 89 -7.30 -38.85 -15.57
CA THR A 89 -8.15 -38.10 -16.50
C THR A 89 -9.43 -37.58 -15.85
N GLY A 90 -9.56 -37.74 -14.54
CA GLY A 90 -10.72 -37.28 -13.78
C GLY A 90 -10.76 -35.76 -13.65
N VAL A 91 -11.93 -35.26 -13.24
CA VAL A 91 -12.17 -33.83 -13.03
C VAL A 91 -11.24 -33.32 -11.93
N VAL A 92 -10.46 -32.28 -12.23
CA VAL A 92 -9.57 -31.66 -11.26
C VAL A 92 -10.38 -30.71 -10.38
N VAL A 93 -10.26 -30.89 -9.07
CA VAL A 93 -10.81 -30.01 -8.04
C VAL A 93 -9.66 -29.45 -7.23
N GLU A 94 -9.45 -28.14 -7.30
CA GLU A 94 -8.49 -27.44 -6.46
C GLU A 94 -9.18 -26.89 -5.23
N LEU A 95 -8.68 -27.26 -4.06
CA LEU A 95 -9.14 -26.79 -2.77
C LEU A 95 -8.06 -25.91 -2.16
N VAL A 96 -8.35 -24.62 -2.00
CA VAL A 96 -7.42 -23.64 -1.46
C VAL A 96 -8.03 -23.07 -0.18
N PRO A 97 -7.55 -23.52 1.01
CA PRO A 97 -7.99 -22.95 2.27
C PRO A 97 -7.74 -21.44 2.27
N ASP A 98 -8.80 -20.67 2.43
CA ASP A 98 -8.69 -19.23 2.62
C ASP A 98 -8.42 -18.99 4.10
N ARG A 99 -7.13 -18.86 4.45
CA ARG A 99 -6.72 -18.58 5.82
C ARG A 99 -7.05 -17.13 6.24
N GLY A 100 -7.68 -16.35 5.35
CA GLY A 100 -7.39 -14.93 5.25
C GLY A 100 -6.06 -14.82 4.51
N ASP A 101 -5.94 -13.89 3.57
CA ASP A 101 -4.61 -13.47 3.16
C ASP A 101 -3.88 -13.10 4.45
N GLU A 102 -2.88 -13.91 4.84
CA GLU A 102 -1.76 -13.30 5.53
C GLU A 102 -1.37 -12.17 4.59
N THR A 103 -1.44 -10.95 5.10
CA THR A 103 -0.84 -9.84 4.38
C THR A 103 0.61 -10.24 4.22
N VAL A 104 0.97 -10.73 3.04
CA VAL A 104 2.36 -11.00 2.72
C VAL A 104 2.96 -9.61 2.61
N VAL A 105 3.51 -9.15 3.73
CA VAL A 105 4.51 -8.10 3.71
C VAL A 105 5.67 -8.74 2.99
N LEU A 106 5.76 -8.52 1.67
CA LEU A 106 7.02 -8.68 0.99
C LEU A 106 7.98 -7.78 1.76
N ASP A 107 9.01 -8.38 2.36
CA ASP A 107 10.02 -7.66 3.10
C ASP A 107 10.45 -6.45 2.24
N PRO A 108 10.31 -5.20 2.71
CA PRO A 108 10.77 -4.03 1.98
C PRO A 108 12.24 -4.14 1.57
N ASP A 109 13.04 -4.94 2.29
CA ASP A 109 14.44 -5.24 1.94
C ASP A 109 14.57 -6.22 0.76
N SER A 110 13.51 -6.98 0.45
CA SER A 110 13.44 -7.90 -0.70
C SER A 110 13.02 -7.21 -2.00
N THR A 111 12.37 -6.04 -1.92
CA THR A 111 12.30 -5.10 -3.04
C THR A 111 13.63 -4.39 -3.14
N ARG A 112 14.30 -4.50 -4.31
CA ARG A 112 15.57 -3.81 -4.60
C ARG A 112 15.60 -2.46 -3.90
N LEU A 113 16.54 -2.31 -2.95
CA LEU A 113 16.88 -1.02 -2.36
C LEU A 113 16.94 -0.02 -3.52
N TYR A 114 16.03 0.94 -3.53
CA TYR A 114 16.20 2.11 -4.36
C TYR A 114 17.55 2.66 -3.90
N GLU A 115 18.60 2.51 -4.73
CA GLU A 115 19.89 3.11 -4.44
C GLU A 115 19.56 4.58 -4.15
N SER A 116 19.89 5.01 -2.93
CA SER A 116 19.71 6.40 -2.56
C SER A 116 20.35 7.21 -3.69
N PRO A 117 19.61 8.11 -4.37
CA PRO A 117 20.23 8.96 -5.37
C PRO A 117 21.45 9.58 -4.69
N PRO A 118 22.60 9.64 -5.39
CA PRO A 118 23.81 10.20 -4.80
C PRO A 118 23.47 11.52 -4.13
N PRO A 119 24.01 11.80 -2.94
CA PRO A 119 23.72 13.05 -2.23
C PRO A 119 23.83 14.18 -3.23
N LEU A 120 22.74 14.95 -3.38
CA LEU A 120 22.73 16.05 -4.32
C LEU A 120 23.97 16.91 -4.06
N PRO A 121 24.70 17.31 -5.11
CA PRO A 121 25.86 18.17 -4.92
C PRO A 121 25.46 19.37 -4.06
N PRO A 122 26.34 19.85 -3.17
CA PRO A 122 26.06 21.03 -2.37
C PRO A 122 25.56 22.13 -3.32
N PRO A 123 24.50 22.87 -2.93
CA PRO A 123 23.90 23.86 -3.81
C PRO A 123 25.00 24.81 -4.27
N ALA A 124 25.16 24.90 -5.59
CA ALA A 124 26.16 25.78 -6.16
C ALA A 124 25.89 27.20 -5.63
N PRO A 125 26.90 27.91 -5.11
CA PRO A 125 26.72 29.29 -4.69
C PRO A 125 26.21 30.09 -5.89
N VAL A 126 25.06 30.75 -5.72
CA VAL A 126 24.45 31.56 -6.78
C VAL A 126 25.34 32.79 -7.00
N PRO A 127 25.86 33.03 -8.21
CA PRO A 127 26.67 34.21 -8.47
C PRO A 127 25.79 35.47 -8.45
N SER A 128 25.75 36.19 -7.32
CA SER A 128 25.05 37.47 -7.24
C SER A 128 25.85 38.57 -7.93
N ARG A 129 25.58 38.84 -9.21
CA ARG A 129 26.12 40.03 -9.88
C ARG A 129 25.18 41.24 -9.85
N ALA A 130 23.93 41.11 -9.39
CA ALA A 130 22.93 42.17 -9.55
C ALA A 130 21.85 42.32 -8.43
N GLY A 131 22.08 41.81 -7.22
CA GLY A 131 21.17 42.04 -6.07
C GLY A 131 19.77 41.44 -6.18
N VAL A 132 19.40 40.82 -7.31
CA VAL A 132 18.15 40.10 -7.54
C VAL A 132 18.50 38.71 -8.07
N VAL A 133 17.86 37.68 -7.50
CA VAL A 133 17.98 36.28 -7.92
C VAL A 133 16.58 35.79 -8.28
N ARG A 134 16.38 35.39 -9.54
CA ARG A 134 15.10 34.88 -10.03
C ARG A 134 14.97 33.39 -9.80
N ILE A 135 13.76 32.97 -9.42
CA ILE A 135 13.44 31.59 -9.07
C ILE A 135 12.21 31.15 -9.86
N GLY A 136 12.28 29.96 -10.47
CA GLY A 136 11.12 29.36 -11.14
C GLY A 136 11.51 28.21 -12.06
N ARG A 137 10.52 27.57 -12.70
CA ARG A 137 10.78 26.39 -13.55
C ARG A 137 11.38 26.69 -14.92
N SER A 138 11.35 27.94 -15.36
CA SER A 138 11.95 28.33 -16.65
C SER A 138 13.47 28.32 -16.55
N ALA A 139 14.14 27.86 -17.60
CA ALA A 139 15.61 27.91 -17.71
C ALA A 139 16.19 29.35 -17.75
N SER A 140 15.33 30.36 -17.85
CA SER A 140 15.69 31.77 -17.81
C SER A 140 15.89 32.34 -16.40
N ASN A 141 15.66 31.54 -15.35
CA ASN A 141 15.85 31.96 -13.96
C ASN A 141 17.24 31.60 -13.46
N ASP A 142 17.72 32.30 -12.43
CA ASP A 142 18.99 32.01 -11.79
C ASP A 142 18.94 30.71 -10.99
N ILE A 143 17.81 30.46 -10.31
CA ILE A 143 17.49 29.19 -9.65
C ILE A 143 16.36 28.51 -10.43
N VAL A 144 16.72 27.46 -11.17
CA VAL A 144 15.79 26.67 -11.96
C VAL A 144 15.24 25.52 -11.13
N LEU A 145 13.93 25.55 -10.87
CA LEU A 145 13.22 24.49 -10.17
C LEU A 145 12.40 23.68 -11.18
N GLU A 146 12.95 22.56 -11.69
CA GLU A 146 12.28 21.67 -12.66
C GLU A 146 11.06 20.95 -12.06
N ASP A 147 9.97 21.66 -11.88
CA ASP A 147 8.73 21.15 -11.30
C ASP A 147 7.53 21.82 -12.00
N LEU A 148 6.55 21.01 -12.39
CA LEU A 148 5.34 21.49 -13.07
C LEU A 148 4.45 22.34 -12.17
N GLN A 149 4.53 22.17 -10.85
CA GLN A 149 3.79 22.94 -9.86
C GLN A 149 4.44 24.31 -9.57
N VAL A 150 5.68 24.51 -9.99
CA VAL A 150 6.37 25.81 -9.86
C VAL A 150 6.07 26.67 -11.10
N SER A 151 5.64 27.92 -10.89
CA SER A 151 5.48 28.90 -11.99
C SER A 151 6.77 29.12 -12.79
N ARG A 152 6.65 29.47 -14.07
CA ARG A 152 7.80 29.73 -14.95
C ARG A 152 8.72 30.81 -14.38
N GLN A 153 8.12 31.89 -13.87
CA GLN A 153 8.74 32.90 -13.02
C GLN A 153 7.90 32.86 -11.74
N HIS A 154 8.50 32.40 -10.64
CA HIS A 154 7.76 32.10 -9.41
C HIS A 154 8.00 33.17 -8.36
N ALA A 155 9.26 33.45 -8.07
CA ALA A 155 9.65 34.39 -7.04
C ALA A 155 10.98 35.06 -7.40
N GLU A 156 11.27 36.16 -6.71
CA GLU A 156 12.57 36.81 -6.70
C GLU A 156 13.09 36.91 -5.27
N LEU A 157 14.37 36.64 -5.10
CA LEU A 157 15.11 36.92 -3.88
C LEU A 157 15.91 38.20 -4.12
N VAL A 158 15.52 39.26 -3.42
CA VAL A 158 16.06 40.61 -3.59
C VAL A 158 16.88 40.98 -2.37
N ARG A 159 18.06 41.55 -2.60
CA ARG A 159 18.88 42.17 -1.56
C ARG A 159 18.60 43.66 -1.52
N ASP A 160 18.15 44.16 -0.38
CA ASP A 160 17.92 45.59 -0.18
C ASP A 160 19.24 46.37 0.01
N GLY A 161 19.14 47.70 0.04
CA GLY A 161 20.30 48.59 0.19
C GLY A 161 21.01 48.47 1.54
N ASP A 162 20.32 47.96 2.56
CA ASP A 162 20.87 47.68 3.89
C ASP A 162 21.51 46.28 3.97
N GLY A 163 21.44 45.51 2.87
CA GLY A 163 22.03 44.20 2.73
C GLY A 163 21.15 43.05 3.22
N ALA A 164 19.93 43.32 3.66
CA ALA A 164 18.95 42.32 4.06
C ALA A 164 18.31 41.66 2.82
N TRP A 165 17.92 40.41 2.98
CA TRP A 165 17.32 39.62 1.91
C TRP A 165 15.81 39.55 2.08
N GLU A 166 15.11 39.68 0.97
CA GLU A 166 13.66 39.65 0.91
C GLU A 166 13.20 38.74 -0.22
N LEU A 167 12.31 37.81 0.10
CA LEU A 167 11.64 36.97 -0.87
C LEU A 167 10.35 37.63 -1.33
N VAL A 168 10.15 37.69 -2.64
CA VAL A 168 8.99 38.30 -3.29
C VAL A 168 8.35 37.28 -4.23
N ASP A 169 7.10 36.90 -3.96
CA ASP A 169 6.31 36.07 -4.87
C ASP A 169 5.81 36.91 -6.06
N LEU A 170 5.96 36.40 -7.28
CA LEU A 170 5.59 37.11 -8.52
C LEU A 170 4.15 36.81 -8.97
N GLY A 171 3.25 36.46 -8.06
CA GLY A 171 1.90 36.01 -8.40
C GLY A 171 1.91 34.55 -8.88
N SER A 172 2.67 33.71 -8.20
CA SER A 172 2.77 32.30 -8.52
C SER A 172 1.43 31.58 -8.32
N HIS A 173 1.21 30.48 -9.07
CA HIS A 173 -0.07 29.78 -9.02
C HIS A 173 -0.31 29.09 -7.67
N ASN A 174 0.75 28.51 -7.09
CA ASN A 174 0.70 27.74 -5.85
C ASN A 174 1.23 28.51 -4.63
N GLY A 175 1.74 29.73 -4.81
CA GLY A 175 2.30 30.56 -3.75
C GLY A 175 3.70 30.18 -3.29
N SER A 176 4.35 31.16 -2.68
CA SER A 176 5.59 31.03 -1.93
C SER A 176 5.31 31.04 -0.42
N PHE A 177 6.13 30.34 0.37
CA PHE A 177 5.98 30.26 1.82
C PHE A 177 7.33 30.43 2.52
N VAL A 178 7.31 31.02 3.71
CA VAL A 178 8.45 31.10 4.63
C VAL A 178 8.00 30.54 5.96
N ASN A 179 8.73 29.54 6.48
CA ASN A 179 8.42 28.81 7.72
C ASN A 179 6.95 28.33 7.78
N GLY A 180 6.45 27.81 6.65
CA GLY A 180 5.08 27.31 6.51
C GLY A 180 4.01 28.39 6.31
N SER A 181 4.34 29.67 6.50
CA SER A 181 3.39 30.78 6.30
C SER A 181 3.45 31.27 4.87
N ARG A 182 2.29 31.41 4.20
CA ARG A 182 2.22 31.91 2.82
C ARG A 182 2.59 33.39 2.77
N ILE A 183 3.40 33.79 1.80
CA ILE A 183 3.88 35.16 1.65
C ILE A 183 3.59 35.71 0.26
N THR A 184 3.43 37.02 0.18
CA THR A 184 3.61 37.80 -1.06
C THR A 184 4.98 38.47 -1.06
N ARG A 185 5.44 38.92 0.11
CA ARG A 185 6.76 39.48 0.37
C ARG A 185 7.16 39.19 1.81
N ALA A 186 8.40 38.77 2.05
CA ALA A 186 8.91 38.52 3.41
C ALA A 186 10.43 38.67 3.49
N ARG A 187 10.92 39.34 4.54
CA ARG A 187 12.35 39.34 4.89
C ARG A 187 12.77 37.96 5.35
N LEU A 188 13.93 37.52 4.90
CA LEU A 188 14.52 36.23 5.29
C LEU A 188 15.60 36.44 6.35
N ALA A 189 15.54 35.61 7.38
CA ALA A 189 16.61 35.40 8.34
C ALA A 189 17.40 34.13 7.97
N GLU A 190 18.64 34.02 8.47
CA GLU A 190 19.43 32.79 8.36
C GLU A 190 18.64 31.58 8.88
N ASP A 191 18.82 30.45 8.20
CA ASP A 191 18.14 29.16 8.44
C ASP A 191 16.62 29.12 8.13
N ASP A 192 16.02 30.21 7.62
CA ASP A 192 14.61 30.20 7.23
C ASP A 192 14.31 29.11 6.19
N LEU A 193 13.20 28.41 6.39
CA LEU A 193 12.68 27.42 5.44
C LEU A 193 11.74 28.08 4.45
N VAL A 194 12.19 28.22 3.22
CA VAL A 194 11.42 28.74 2.11
C VAL A 194 10.82 27.58 1.31
N SER A 195 9.59 27.71 0.84
CA SER A 195 9.03 26.72 -0.08
C SER A 195 8.30 27.33 -1.27
N PHE A 196 8.43 26.65 -2.41
CA PHE A 196 7.78 27.01 -3.67
C PHE A 196 7.01 25.79 -4.17
N ALA A 197 5.67 25.88 -4.14
CA ALA A 197 4.81 24.75 -4.51
C ALA A 197 5.21 23.41 -3.82
N GLY A 198 5.58 23.46 -2.52
CA GLY A 198 5.97 22.29 -1.75
C GLY A 198 7.46 21.92 -1.80
N ARG A 199 8.26 22.46 -2.72
CA ARG A 199 9.73 22.29 -2.72
C ARG A 199 10.36 23.16 -1.66
N ARG A 200 10.93 22.56 -0.61
CA ARG A 200 11.59 23.27 0.49
C ARG A 200 13.07 23.55 0.20
N MET A 201 13.49 24.73 0.60
CA MET A 201 14.84 25.25 0.50
C MET A 201 15.16 26.00 1.79
N ARG A 202 16.42 25.97 2.22
CA ARG A 202 16.88 26.70 3.39
C ARG A 202 17.65 27.92 2.94
N PHE A 203 17.37 29.06 3.54
CA PHE A 203 18.14 30.26 3.32
C PHE A 203 19.39 30.26 4.20
N THR A 204 20.57 30.25 3.57
CA THR A 204 21.85 30.27 4.28
C THR A 204 22.89 31.07 3.51
N GLY A 205 23.57 32.00 4.18
CA GLY A 205 24.69 32.76 3.60
C GLY A 205 24.31 33.61 2.38
N GLY A 206 23.07 34.11 2.31
CA GLY A 206 22.57 34.87 1.16
C GLY A 206 22.17 34.03 -0.04
N ALA A 207 22.08 32.70 0.10
CA ALA A 207 21.66 31.78 -0.95
C ALA A 207 20.51 30.88 -0.47
N LEU A 208 19.73 30.38 -1.42
CA LEU A 208 18.77 29.30 -1.16
C LEU A 208 19.44 27.97 -1.47
N ALA A 209 19.71 27.21 -0.42
CA ALA A 209 20.18 25.84 -0.50
C ALA A 209 18.98 24.89 -0.62
N VAL A 210 19.05 23.88 -1.48
CA VAL A 210 18.03 22.81 -1.45
C VAL A 210 18.04 22.19 -0.07
N HIS A 211 16.91 22.29 0.64
CA HIS A 211 16.73 21.61 1.91
C HIS A 211 16.06 20.29 1.60
N VAL A 212 16.88 19.24 1.50
CA VAL A 212 16.37 17.89 1.68
C VAL A 212 16.21 17.75 3.18
N ASP A 213 15.02 17.41 3.66
CA ASP A 213 14.85 16.94 5.03
C ASP A 213 15.82 15.76 5.21
N ALA A 214 16.96 16.00 5.85
CA ALA A 214 17.95 14.98 6.12
C ALA A 214 17.44 13.99 7.18
N GLU A 215 16.39 14.35 7.89
CA GLU A 215 15.53 13.42 8.61
C GLU A 215 14.68 12.68 7.58
N ALA A 216 15.28 11.69 6.97
CA ALA A 216 14.53 10.75 6.16
C ALA A 216 13.62 9.96 7.08
N THR A 217 12.37 10.40 7.10
CA THR A 217 11.36 9.94 8.03
C THR A 217 10.91 8.53 7.66
N SER A 218 11.16 7.54 8.53
CA SER A 218 10.52 6.23 8.41
C SER A 218 9.02 6.38 8.67
N LEU A 219 8.21 5.54 8.02
CA LEU A 219 6.80 5.40 8.35
C LEU A 219 6.56 3.99 8.88
N GLU A 220 6.05 3.87 10.10
CA GLU A 220 5.81 2.59 10.75
C GLU A 220 4.32 2.50 11.10
N ALA A 221 3.65 1.48 10.61
CA ALA A 221 2.30 1.11 11.01
C ALA A 221 2.41 -0.02 12.03
N LEU A 222 1.85 0.17 13.21
CA LEU A 222 1.92 -0.79 14.32
C LEU A 222 0.52 -1.26 14.69
N SER A 223 0.22 -2.53 14.40
CA SER A 223 -1.01 -3.23 14.77
C SER A 223 -2.29 -2.44 14.44
N LEU A 224 -2.39 -1.87 13.25
CA LEU A 224 -3.54 -1.06 12.87
C LEU A 224 -4.80 -1.91 12.75
N ILE A 225 -5.83 -1.57 13.54
CA ILE A 225 -7.16 -2.17 13.46
C ILE A 225 -8.17 -1.09 13.07
N VAL A 226 -8.88 -1.34 11.98
CA VAL A 226 -9.96 -0.47 11.52
C VAL A 226 -11.26 -1.24 11.44
N ARG A 227 -12.32 -0.70 12.03
CA ARG A 227 -13.68 -1.25 11.95
C ARG A 227 -14.62 -0.29 11.23
N SER A 228 -15.57 -0.81 10.47
CA SER A 228 -16.67 -0.02 9.92
C SER A 228 -17.67 0.37 11.00
N ASP A 229 -18.53 1.35 10.70
CA ASP A 229 -19.62 1.74 11.60
C ASP A 229 -20.59 0.59 11.91
N ALA A 230 -20.69 -0.38 10.99
CA ALA A 230 -21.48 -1.60 11.16
C ALA A 230 -20.74 -2.71 11.95
N GLY A 231 -19.52 -2.43 12.45
CA GLY A 231 -18.71 -3.34 13.26
C GLY A 231 -17.84 -4.34 12.49
N ALA A 232 -17.88 -4.32 11.16
CA ALA A 232 -17.05 -5.21 10.33
C ALA A 232 -15.57 -4.79 10.39
N VAL A 233 -14.66 -5.75 10.55
CA VAL A 233 -13.21 -5.48 10.55
C VAL A 233 -12.76 -5.20 9.11
N LEU A 234 -12.25 -4.00 8.88
CA LEU A 234 -11.75 -3.52 7.59
C LEU A 234 -10.23 -3.63 7.47
N LEU A 235 -9.50 -3.43 8.58
CA LEU A 235 -8.08 -3.74 8.73
C LEU A 235 -7.91 -4.53 10.03
N ASP A 236 -7.12 -5.59 9.97
CA ASP A 236 -6.95 -6.57 11.04
C ASP A 236 -5.46 -6.67 11.36
N GLU A 237 -5.04 -5.96 12.42
CA GLU A 237 -3.68 -5.97 12.99
C GLU A 237 -2.56 -5.74 11.96
N VAL A 238 -2.71 -4.74 11.10
CA VAL A 238 -1.73 -4.47 10.04
C VAL A 238 -0.47 -3.82 10.61
N THR A 239 0.68 -4.48 10.45
CA THR A 239 2.00 -3.99 10.89
C THR A 239 3.00 -4.03 9.73
N PHE A 240 3.65 -2.90 9.46
CA PHE A 240 4.78 -2.84 8.51
C PHE A 240 5.59 -1.56 8.72
N SER A 241 6.82 -1.56 8.22
CA SER A 241 7.70 -0.40 8.22
C SER A 241 8.10 -0.04 6.80
N LEU A 242 8.01 1.25 6.48
CA LEU A 242 8.48 1.83 5.24
C LEU A 242 9.78 2.59 5.53
N GLY A 243 10.89 1.97 5.12
CA GLY A 243 12.21 2.55 5.25
C GLY A 243 12.42 3.76 4.34
N ARG A 244 13.52 4.47 4.56
CA ARG A 244 13.92 5.60 3.71
C ARG A 244 14.04 5.16 2.25
N CYS A 245 13.68 6.06 1.33
CA CYS A 245 13.84 5.82 -0.11
C CYS A 245 13.18 4.52 -0.61
N SER A 246 12.19 3.98 0.11
CA SER A 246 11.47 2.78 -0.30
C SER A 246 10.17 3.15 -1.02
N PHE A 247 9.74 2.27 -1.92
CA PHE A 247 8.50 2.41 -2.66
C PHE A 247 7.60 1.22 -2.34
N LEU A 248 6.43 1.50 -1.74
CA LEU A 248 5.44 0.48 -1.39
C LEU A 248 4.23 0.59 -2.31
N ALA A 249 3.84 -0.54 -2.90
CA ALA A 249 2.60 -0.69 -3.65
C ALA A 249 1.58 -1.49 -2.84
N VAL A 250 0.39 -0.93 -2.63
CA VAL A 250 -0.74 -1.64 -2.00
C VAL A 250 -1.64 -2.19 -3.10
N VAL A 251 -1.65 -3.51 -3.27
CA VAL A 251 -2.38 -4.21 -4.34
C VAL A 251 -3.46 -5.12 -3.74
N GLY A 252 -4.62 -5.18 -4.38
CA GLY A 252 -5.74 -6.01 -3.92
C GLY A 252 -7.04 -5.69 -4.68
N THR A 253 -8.01 -6.58 -4.61
CA THR A 253 -9.34 -6.43 -5.23
C THR A 253 -10.12 -5.24 -4.63
N SER A 254 -11.19 -4.81 -5.30
CA SER A 254 -12.09 -3.79 -4.73
C SER A 254 -12.67 -4.29 -3.40
N GLY A 255 -12.72 -3.44 -2.37
CA GLY A 255 -13.19 -3.81 -1.04
C GLY A 255 -12.14 -4.42 -0.11
N ALA A 256 -10.93 -4.76 -0.59
CA ALA A 256 -9.86 -5.36 0.21
C ALA A 256 -9.21 -4.42 1.27
N GLY A 257 -9.79 -3.24 1.55
CA GLY A 257 -9.28 -2.33 2.59
C GLY A 257 -8.18 -1.35 2.15
N LYS A 258 -7.77 -1.31 0.87
CA LYS A 258 -6.68 -0.42 0.39
C LYS A 258 -6.87 1.05 0.74
N SER A 259 -8.03 1.63 0.41
CA SER A 259 -8.34 3.03 0.73
C SER A 259 -8.46 3.24 2.24
N THR A 260 -8.91 2.24 2.98
CA THR A 260 -8.96 2.26 4.44
C THR A 260 -7.56 2.36 5.02
N LEU A 261 -6.62 1.53 4.54
CA LEU A 261 -5.23 1.57 4.93
C LEU A 261 -4.60 2.93 4.62
N LEU A 262 -4.72 3.42 3.39
CA LEU A 262 -4.14 4.71 3.01
C LEU A 262 -4.69 5.88 3.84
N ASN A 263 -5.99 5.89 4.14
CA ASN A 263 -6.59 6.91 4.99
C ASN A 263 -6.12 6.83 6.45
N ALA A 264 -5.90 5.62 6.98
CA ALA A 264 -5.36 5.41 8.31
C ALA A 264 -3.89 5.86 8.39
N LEU A 265 -3.06 5.50 7.41
CA LEU A 265 -1.65 5.90 7.37
C LEU A 265 -1.47 7.42 7.22
N ALA A 266 -2.34 8.07 6.44
CA ALA A 266 -2.31 9.51 6.25
C ALA A 266 -2.92 10.31 7.41
N GLY A 267 -3.49 9.65 8.42
CA GLY A 267 -4.16 10.31 9.54
C GLY A 267 -5.51 10.94 9.22
N PHE A 268 -6.01 10.87 7.98
CA PHE A 268 -7.33 11.39 7.60
C PHE A 268 -8.48 10.68 8.30
N ARG A 269 -8.33 9.38 8.54
CA ARG A 269 -9.23 8.57 9.36
C ARG A 269 -8.38 7.64 10.23
N PRO A 270 -7.96 8.10 11.42
CA PRO A 270 -7.11 7.32 12.30
C PRO A 270 -7.71 5.94 12.59
N ALA A 271 -6.83 4.94 12.74
CA ALA A 271 -7.26 3.63 13.19
C ALA A 271 -7.83 3.69 14.61
N GLN A 272 -8.79 2.82 14.91
CA GLN A 272 -9.35 2.73 16.27
C GLN A 272 -8.34 2.13 17.26
N GLU A 273 -7.45 1.26 16.78
CA GLU A 273 -6.38 0.66 17.57
C GLU A 273 -5.07 0.65 16.74
N GLY A 274 -3.94 0.62 17.45
CA GLY A 274 -2.61 0.73 16.85
C GLY A 274 -2.14 2.18 16.71
N SER A 275 -0.96 2.36 16.10
CA SER A 275 -0.38 3.68 15.86
C SER A 275 0.37 3.74 14.53
N VAL A 276 0.51 4.97 14.03
CA VAL A 276 1.34 5.27 12.86
C VAL A 276 2.46 6.18 13.32
N LEU A 277 3.70 5.73 13.23
CA LEU A 277 4.87 6.55 13.53
C LEU A 277 5.41 7.15 12.24
N PHE A 278 5.63 8.46 12.23
CA PHE A 278 6.35 9.16 11.19
C PHE A 278 7.62 9.74 11.81
N GLY A 279 8.77 9.12 11.55
CA GLY A 279 10.06 9.56 12.09
C GLY A 279 10.20 9.30 13.57
N GLY A 280 9.62 8.18 14.03
CA GLY A 280 9.53 7.85 15.45
C GLY A 280 8.52 8.69 16.24
N ARG A 281 7.77 9.60 15.61
CA ARG A 281 6.69 10.36 16.26
C ARG A 281 5.34 9.80 15.90
N ASP A 282 4.48 9.61 16.89
CA ASP A 282 3.11 9.14 16.67
C ASP A 282 2.30 10.21 15.92
N LEU A 283 1.88 9.88 14.70
CA LEU A 283 1.14 10.74 13.80
C LEU A 283 -0.27 11.04 14.34
N TYR A 284 -0.91 10.10 15.04
CA TYR A 284 -2.26 10.29 15.59
C TYR A 284 -2.26 11.19 16.83
N ALA A 285 -1.17 11.18 17.58
CA ALA A 285 -1.00 12.03 18.76
C ALA A 285 -0.50 13.45 18.44
N SER A 286 0.07 13.68 17.24
CA SER A 286 0.85 14.88 16.92
C SER A 286 0.22 15.84 15.91
N TYR A 287 -1.04 15.61 15.49
CA TYR A 287 -1.78 16.51 14.60
C TYR A 287 -2.90 17.23 15.37
N GLU A 288 -2.69 18.53 15.66
CA GLU A 288 -3.75 19.54 15.88
C GLU A 288 -3.81 20.47 14.66
#